data_AF-A0A7C5KAG5-F1
#
_entry.id   AF-A0A7C5KAG5-F1
#
_cell.length_a   1.000
_cell.length_b   1.000
_cell.length_c   1.000
_cell.angle_alpha   90.00
_cell.angle_beta   90.00
_cell.angle_gamma   90.00
#
_symmetry.space_group_name_H-M   'P 1'
#
loop_
_entity.id
_entity.type
_entity.pdbx_description
1 polymer ?
#
loop_
_entity_poly.entity_id
_entity_poly.type
_entity_poly.pdbx_seq_one_letter_code
_entity_poly.pdbx_strand_id
1 'polypeptide(L)'
;MGINQIILEYLRIILSWPLLIFILLIIFLFKFANSIKVFLENLRLLKAGPFEFSQQQEPPEEIEKKIEDKLEESGITLTKEQLKQIEETLETLSREKENKESQIFKQQEVIRYWAERAELYEFLYLNLYLVYNSKLALRWFINPSTKDNFIYSFPLPPQIVNQITEKEAIFNALLSNGLIEQDGLVFKISEKGKRFLKFLGYKVGV
;
A
#
# COMPACT_ATOMS: atom_id res chain seq x y z
N MET A 1 -18.42 54.47 20.61
CA MET A 1 -17.82 53.31 19.92
C MET A 1 -18.52 53.20 18.57
N GLY A 2 -17.80 53.45 17.48
CA GLY A 2 -18.44 53.55 16.15
C GLY A 2 -18.84 52.17 15.62
N ILE A 3 -19.96 52.09 14.90
CA ILE A 3 -20.46 50.85 14.25
C ILE A 3 -19.35 50.16 13.43
N ASN A 4 -18.46 50.94 12.81
CA ASN A 4 -17.34 50.44 12.03
C ASN A 4 -16.30 49.65 12.86
N GLN A 5 -16.11 49.98 14.14
CA GLN A 5 -15.19 49.25 15.02
C GLN A 5 -15.74 47.88 15.39
N ILE A 6 -17.05 47.81 15.64
CA ILE A 6 -17.76 46.57 15.96
C ILE A 6 -17.68 45.60 14.76
N ILE A 7 -17.94 46.11 13.55
CA ILE A 7 -17.87 45.31 12.31
C ILE A 7 -16.46 44.74 12.10
N LEU A 8 -15.41 45.54 12.34
CA LEU A 8 -14.01 45.09 12.20
C LEU A 8 -13.63 44.02 13.23
N GLU A 9 -14.12 44.11 14.46
CA GLU A 9 -13.89 43.06 15.47
C GLU A 9 -14.56 41.74 15.08
N TYR A 10 -15.80 41.77 14.61
CA TYR A 10 -16.47 40.56 14.10
C TYR A 10 -15.77 39.97 12.87
N LEU A 11 -15.33 40.81 11.93
CA LEU A 11 -14.60 40.36 10.75
C LEU A 11 -13.26 39.69 11.14
N ARG A 12 -12.56 40.23 12.14
CA ARG A 12 -11.30 39.67 12.64
C ARG A 12 -11.49 38.31 13.31
N ILE A 13 -12.62 38.11 14.00
CA ILE A 13 -12.97 36.82 14.62
C ILE A 13 -13.32 35.78 13.56
N ILE A 14 -14.14 36.15 12.57
CA ILE A 14 -14.54 35.26 11.46
C ILE A 14 -13.33 34.90 10.58
N LEU A 15 -12.42 35.84 10.36
CA LEU A 15 -11.18 35.65 9.59
C LEU A 15 -9.99 35.24 10.47
N SER A 16 -10.26 34.71 11.67
CA SER A 16 -9.20 34.16 12.50
C SER A 16 -8.73 32.81 11.93
N TRP A 17 -7.42 32.58 11.99
CA TRP A 17 -6.79 31.33 11.53
C TRP A 17 -7.45 30.05 12.09
N PRO A 18 -7.81 29.97 13.39
CA PRO A 18 -8.49 28.80 13.93
C PRO A 18 -9.85 28.52 13.27
N LEU A 19 -10.60 29.57 12.93
CA LEU A 19 -11.94 29.43 12.35
C LEU A 19 -11.87 28.97 10.89
N LEU A 20 -10.87 29.44 10.13
CA LEU A 20 -10.57 28.94 8.79
C LEU A 20 -10.18 27.46 8.79
N ILE A 21 -9.31 27.04 9.72
CA ILE A 21 -8.92 25.63 9.87
C ILE A 21 -10.16 24.78 10.21
N PHE A 22 -11.01 25.27 11.10
CA PHE A 22 -12.24 24.56 11.50
C PHE A 22 -13.22 24.37 10.33
N ILE A 23 -13.45 25.43 9.53
CA ILE A 23 -14.28 25.34 8.32
C ILE A 23 -13.69 24.33 7.32
N LEU A 24 -12.38 24.39 7.09
CA LEU A 24 -11.70 23.48 6.15
C LEU A 24 -11.79 22.02 6.62
N LEU A 25 -11.68 21.78 7.92
CA LEU A 25 -11.85 20.47 8.54
C LEU A 25 -13.29 19.95 8.40
N ILE A 26 -14.30 20.81 8.59
CA ILE A 26 -15.70 20.44 8.36
C ILE A 26 -15.93 20.05 6.89
N ILE A 27 -15.46 20.86 5.94
CA ILE A 27 -15.59 20.58 4.51
C ILE A 27 -14.91 19.24 4.17
N PHE A 28 -13.72 19.00 4.71
CA PHE A 28 -13.01 17.73 4.56
C PHE A 28 -13.84 16.56 5.10
N LEU A 29 -14.37 16.64 6.32
CA LEU A 29 -15.19 15.58 6.90
C LEU A 29 -16.45 15.29 6.07
N PHE A 30 -17.13 16.31 5.55
CA PHE A 30 -18.29 16.11 4.67
C PHE A 30 -17.91 15.45 3.35
N LYS A 31 -16.84 15.91 2.70
CA LYS A 31 -16.40 15.36 1.42
C LYS A 31 -15.92 13.90 1.54
N PHE A 32 -15.31 13.56 2.67
CA PHE A 32 -14.75 12.24 2.93
C PHE A 32 -15.61 11.35 3.84
N ALA A 33 -16.86 11.75 4.15
CA ALA A 33 -17.74 11.00 5.05
C ALA A 33 -17.91 9.53 4.62
N ASN A 34 -18.07 9.30 3.31
CA ASN A 34 -18.20 7.95 2.76
C ASN A 34 -16.90 7.13 2.89
N SER A 35 -15.75 7.75 2.64
CA SER A 35 -14.44 7.09 2.78
C SER A 35 -14.11 6.79 4.25
N ILE A 36 -14.45 7.72 5.16
CA ILE A 36 -14.30 7.53 6.61
C ILE A 36 -15.20 6.40 7.11
N LYS A 37 -16.43 6.29 6.58
CA LYS A 37 -17.35 5.19 6.89
C LYS A 37 -16.76 3.83 6.49
N VAL A 38 -16.26 3.69 5.26
CA VAL A 38 -15.60 2.46 4.79
C VAL A 38 -14.36 2.14 5.63
N PHE A 39 -13.57 3.16 5.97
CA PHE A 39 -12.39 2.99 6.83
C PHE A 39 -12.75 2.54 8.26
N LEU A 40 -13.82 3.09 8.85
CA LEU A 40 -14.31 2.70 10.18
C LEU A 40 -14.92 1.29 10.19
N GLU A 41 -15.61 0.88 9.12
CA GLU A 41 -16.11 -0.48 8.96
C GLU A 41 -14.95 -1.49 8.89
N ASN A 42 -13.88 -1.15 8.16
CA ASN A 42 -12.67 -1.98 8.11
C ASN A 42 -11.88 -1.99 9.43
N LEU A 43 -11.88 -0.89 10.20
CA LEU A 43 -11.26 -0.86 11.53
C LEU A 43 -12.03 -1.67 12.58
N ARG A 44 -13.34 -1.84 12.44
CA ARG A 44 -14.11 -2.75 13.30
C ARG A 44 -13.69 -4.21 13.12
N LEU A 45 -13.25 -4.59 11.91
CA LEU A 45 -12.68 -5.92 11.64
C LEU A 45 -11.27 -6.10 12.21
N LEU A 46 -10.51 -5.01 12.38
CA LEU A 46 -9.13 -5.03 12.91
C LEU A 46 -9.03 -4.88 14.44
N LYS A 47 -10.15 -4.70 15.15
CA LYS A 47 -10.20 -4.59 16.61
C LYS A 47 -10.67 -5.89 17.28
N ALA A 48 -10.21 -7.03 16.76
CA ALA A 48 -9.99 -8.24 17.55
C ALA A 48 -8.46 -8.40 17.67
N GLY A 49 -7.96 -8.44 18.90
CA GLY A 49 -6.55 -8.70 19.21
C GLY A 49 -6.11 -10.11 18.75
N PRO A 50 -4.90 -10.54 19.14
CA PRO A 50 -4.18 -11.65 18.53
C PRO A 50 -4.84 -12.98 18.87
N PHE A 51 -5.87 -13.31 18.11
CA PHE A 51 -6.38 -14.66 17.98
C PHE A 51 -6.36 -14.92 16.49
N GLU A 52 -5.48 -15.84 16.11
CA GLU A 52 -5.55 -16.55 14.84
C GLU A 52 -6.99 -17.05 14.70
N PHE A 53 -7.80 -16.33 13.94
CA PHE A 53 -9.05 -16.86 13.44
C PHE A 53 -8.65 -17.84 12.34
N SER A 54 -8.16 -19.00 12.77
CA SER A 54 -8.26 -20.21 11.99
C SER A 54 -9.71 -20.33 11.59
N GLN A 55 -10.02 -19.99 10.34
CA GLN A 55 -11.23 -20.49 9.70
C GLN A 55 -11.08 -22.01 9.68
N GLN A 56 -11.49 -22.63 10.78
CA GLN A 56 -11.78 -24.03 10.82
C GLN A 56 -13.00 -24.19 9.92
N GLN A 57 -12.75 -24.53 8.65
CA GLN A 57 -13.79 -25.06 7.78
C GLN A 57 -14.39 -26.25 8.54
N GLU A 58 -15.64 -26.11 8.99
CA GLU A 58 -16.39 -27.26 9.49
C GLU A 58 -16.34 -28.33 8.39
N PRO A 59 -16.01 -29.58 8.74
CA PRO A 59 -15.96 -30.66 7.77
C PRO A 59 -17.34 -30.78 7.07
N PRO A 60 -17.36 -31.05 5.75
CA PRO A 60 -18.60 -31.06 4.95
C PRO A 60 -19.74 -31.90 5.56
N GLU A 61 -19.39 -32.94 6.33
CA GLU A 61 -20.31 -33.90 6.94
C GLU A 61 -21.20 -33.30 8.07
N GLU A 62 -20.78 -32.23 8.76
CA GLU A 62 -21.57 -31.62 9.84
C GLU A 62 -22.61 -30.61 9.32
N ILE A 63 -22.37 -30.04 8.14
CA ILE A 63 -23.29 -29.15 7.45
C ILE A 63 -24.43 -29.95 6.83
N GLU A 64 -24.14 -31.12 6.25
CA GLU A 64 -25.16 -32.01 5.65
C GLU A 64 -26.19 -32.49 6.69
N LYS A 65 -25.75 -32.91 7.89
CA LYS A 65 -26.66 -33.33 8.97
C LYS A 65 -27.55 -32.21 9.51
N LYS A 66 -27.00 -31.00 9.69
CA LYS A 66 -27.80 -29.83 10.13
C LYS A 66 -28.82 -29.37 9.08
N ILE A 67 -28.58 -29.69 7.81
CA ILE A 67 -29.51 -29.40 6.71
C ILE A 67 -30.61 -30.47 6.67
N GLU A 68 -30.29 -31.76 6.84
CA GLU A 68 -31.28 -32.84 6.92
C GLU A 68 -32.25 -32.64 8.10
N ASP A 69 -31.75 -32.36 9.30
CA ASP A 69 -32.59 -32.17 10.49
C ASP A 69 -33.55 -30.96 10.37
N LYS A 70 -33.16 -29.90 9.65
CA LYS A 70 -34.01 -28.72 9.41
C LYS A 70 -35.00 -28.90 8.25
N LEU A 71 -34.71 -29.78 7.30
CA LEU A 71 -35.58 -30.07 6.17
C LEU A 71 -36.74 -31.01 6.56
N GLU A 72 -36.51 -31.92 7.50
CA GLU A 72 -37.58 -32.78 8.06
C GLU A 72 -38.58 -31.99 8.93
N GLU A 73 -38.13 -30.99 9.71
CA GLU A 73 -39.01 -30.14 10.53
C GLU A 73 -39.89 -29.17 9.72
N SER A 74 -39.50 -28.84 8.48
CA SER A 74 -40.18 -27.80 7.68
C SER A 74 -41.16 -28.34 6.62
N GLY A 75 -41.27 -29.66 6.44
CA GLY A 75 -42.26 -30.27 5.54
C GLY A 75 -42.13 -29.85 4.07
N ILE A 76 -40.96 -29.37 3.65
CA ILE A 76 -40.71 -28.92 2.28
C ILE A 76 -40.31 -30.14 1.44
N THR A 77 -41.27 -30.76 0.77
CA THR A 77 -40.97 -31.71 -0.29
C THR A 77 -40.53 -30.93 -1.53
N LEU A 78 -39.21 -30.82 -1.72
CA LEU A 78 -38.62 -30.30 -2.95
C LEU A 78 -39.15 -31.12 -4.14
N THR A 79 -39.93 -30.48 -5.00
CA THR A 79 -40.40 -31.11 -6.23
C THR A 79 -39.22 -31.36 -7.17
N LYS A 80 -39.28 -32.42 -7.98
CA LYS A 80 -38.20 -32.77 -8.93
C LYS A 80 -37.83 -31.60 -9.85
N GLU A 81 -38.81 -30.79 -10.23
CA GLU A 81 -38.64 -29.55 -10.99
C GLU A 81 -37.78 -28.50 -10.25
N GLN A 82 -37.94 -28.35 -8.94
CA GLN A 82 -37.14 -27.41 -8.14
C GLN A 82 -35.69 -27.88 -8.00
N LEU A 83 -35.47 -29.19 -7.83
CA LEU A 83 -34.13 -29.77 -7.80
C LEU A 83 -33.40 -29.55 -9.13
N LYS A 84 -34.11 -29.72 -10.25
CA LYS A 84 -33.54 -29.48 -11.58
C LYS A 84 -33.18 -28.00 -11.82
N GLN A 85 -34.02 -27.07 -11.35
CA GLN A 85 -33.72 -25.64 -11.44
C GLN A 85 -32.50 -25.24 -10.58
N ILE A 86 -32.35 -25.83 -9.40
CA ILE A 86 -31.19 -25.59 -8.53
C ILE A 86 -29.91 -26.08 -9.21
N GLU A 87 -29.93 -27.27 -9.80
CA GLU A 87 -28.78 -27.85 -10.50
C GLU A 87 -28.38 -27.03 -11.74
N GLU A 88 -29.35 -26.59 -12.55
CA GLU A 88 -29.10 -25.69 -13.69
C GLU A 88 -28.53 -24.33 -13.24
N THR A 89 -28.99 -23.81 -12.10
CA THR A 89 -28.47 -22.56 -11.51
C THR A 89 -27.04 -22.73 -10.99
N LEU A 90 -26.73 -23.89 -10.39
CA LEU A 90 -25.40 -24.21 -9.89
C LEU A 90 -24.39 -24.40 -11.03
N GLU A 91 -24.78 -25.08 -12.11
CA GLU A 91 -23.94 -25.19 -13.31
C GLU A 91 -23.67 -23.83 -13.95
N THR A 92 -24.68 -22.97 -14.06
CA THR A 92 -24.51 -21.63 -14.66
C THR A 92 -23.63 -20.73 -13.81
N LEU A 93 -23.79 -20.73 -12.48
CA LEU A 93 -22.91 -20.01 -11.56
C LEU A 93 -21.47 -20.55 -11.59
N SER A 94 -21.29 -21.87 -11.70
CA SER A 94 -19.97 -22.49 -11.80
C SER A 94 -19.25 -22.06 -13.07
N ARG A 95 -19.93 -22.08 -14.22
CA ARG A 95 -19.38 -21.58 -15.49
C ARG A 95 -19.09 -20.08 -15.46
N GLU A 96 -19.94 -19.28 -14.80
CA GLU A 96 -19.71 -17.84 -14.65
C GLU A 96 -18.48 -17.55 -13.77
N LYS A 97 -18.31 -18.32 -12.68
CA LYS A 97 -17.14 -18.23 -11.81
C LYS A 97 -15.85 -18.56 -12.55
N GLU A 98 -15.80 -19.67 -13.29
CA GLU A 98 -14.62 -20.05 -14.10
C GLU A 98 -14.29 -18.98 -15.16
N ASN A 99 -15.30 -18.43 -15.83
CA ASN A 99 -15.11 -17.34 -16.78
C ASN A 99 -14.56 -16.07 -16.11
N LYS A 100 -15.06 -15.71 -14.92
CA LYS A 100 -14.55 -14.56 -14.15
C LYS A 100 -13.13 -14.79 -13.66
N GLU A 101 -12.79 -15.99 -13.17
CA GLU A 101 -11.43 -16.35 -12.76
C GLU A 101 -10.46 -16.27 -13.95
N SER A 102 -10.86 -16.78 -15.12
CA SER A 102 -10.07 -16.64 -16.35
C SER A 102 -9.88 -15.18 -16.77
N GLN A 103 -10.91 -14.34 -16.63
CA GLN A 103 -10.80 -12.90 -16.92
C GLN A 103 -9.88 -12.19 -15.93
N ILE A 104 -9.98 -12.49 -14.63
CA ILE A 104 -9.10 -11.93 -13.59
C ILE A 104 -7.65 -12.32 -13.88
N PHE A 105 -7.39 -13.59 -14.23
CA PHE A 105 -6.06 -14.05 -14.58
C PHE A 105 -5.48 -13.25 -15.75
N LYS A 106 -6.23 -13.12 -16.86
CA LYS A 106 -5.78 -12.32 -18.02
C LYS A 106 -5.52 -10.86 -17.66
N GLN A 107 -6.38 -10.25 -16.83
CA GLN A 107 -6.16 -8.87 -16.37
C GLN A 107 -4.91 -8.74 -15.50
N GLN A 108 -4.67 -9.68 -14.59
CA GLN A 108 -3.46 -9.72 -13.77
C GLN A 108 -2.19 -9.85 -14.61
N GLU A 109 -2.22 -10.66 -15.68
CA GLU A 109 -1.07 -10.76 -16.59
C GLU A 109 -0.76 -9.44 -17.29
N VAL A 110 -1.80 -8.72 -17.76
CA VAL A 110 -1.63 -7.41 -18.37
C VAL A 110 -1.08 -6.40 -17.36
N ILE A 111 -1.62 -6.37 -16.14
CA ILE A 111 -1.15 -5.50 -15.06
C ILE A 111 0.32 -5.80 -14.74
N ARG A 112 0.67 -7.08 -14.57
CA ARG A 112 2.06 -7.51 -14.32
C ARG A 112 2.99 -7.04 -15.42
N TYR A 113 2.60 -7.25 -16.68
CA TYR A 113 3.38 -6.82 -17.84
C TYR A 113 3.64 -5.30 -17.85
N TRP A 114 2.62 -4.49 -17.58
CA TRP A 114 2.80 -3.03 -17.50
C TRP A 114 3.62 -2.60 -16.30
N ALA A 115 3.46 -3.28 -15.15
CA ALA A 115 4.25 -3.02 -13.95
C ALA A 115 5.74 -3.31 -14.18
N GLU A 116 6.07 -4.44 -14.80
CA GLU A 116 7.46 -4.81 -15.17
C GLU A 116 8.07 -3.81 -16.14
N ARG A 117 7.32 -3.36 -17.15
CA ARG A 117 7.81 -2.32 -18.08
C ARG A 117 8.00 -0.98 -17.39
N ALA A 118 7.08 -0.58 -16.52
CA ALA A 118 7.20 0.66 -15.76
C ALA A 118 8.45 0.64 -14.87
N GLU A 119 8.69 -0.47 -14.17
CA GLU A 119 9.91 -0.66 -13.36
C GLU A 119 11.18 -0.61 -14.23
N LEU A 120 11.17 -1.24 -15.41
CA LEU A 120 12.31 -1.19 -16.32
C LEU A 120 12.63 0.25 -16.74
N TYR A 121 11.61 1.05 -17.12
CA TYR A 121 11.82 2.45 -17.49
C TYR A 121 12.31 3.29 -16.31
N GLU A 122 11.79 3.04 -15.11
CA GLU A 122 12.26 3.68 -13.89
C GLU A 122 13.75 3.35 -13.63
N PHE A 123 14.16 2.09 -13.79
CA PHE A 123 15.55 1.70 -13.60
C PHE A 123 16.46 2.27 -14.69
N LEU A 124 16.01 2.36 -15.94
CA LEU A 124 16.75 3.06 -16.99
C LEU A 124 16.92 4.55 -16.66
N TYR A 125 15.87 5.21 -16.17
CA TYR A 125 15.92 6.59 -15.72
C TYR A 125 16.93 6.74 -14.56
N LEU A 126 16.81 5.93 -13.51
CA LEU A 126 17.74 5.96 -12.37
C LEU A 126 19.18 5.70 -12.80
N ASN A 127 19.42 4.77 -13.74
CA ASN A 127 20.76 4.51 -14.25
C ASN A 127 21.34 5.69 -15.02
N LEU A 128 20.50 6.44 -15.74
CA LEU A 128 20.91 7.63 -16.49
C LEU A 128 21.24 8.81 -15.56
N TYR A 129 20.43 9.05 -14.53
CA TYR A 129 20.52 10.25 -13.69
C TYR A 129 21.31 10.06 -12.39
N LEU A 130 21.41 8.84 -11.85
CA LEU A 130 22.30 8.59 -10.71
C LEU A 130 23.74 8.62 -11.16
N VAL A 131 24.51 9.52 -10.57
CA VAL A 131 25.95 9.57 -10.77
C VAL A 131 26.64 8.33 -10.21
N TYR A 132 27.83 8.03 -10.71
CA TYR A 132 28.59 6.84 -10.33
C TYR A 132 28.75 6.68 -8.81
N ASN A 133 29.06 7.77 -8.09
CA ASN A 133 29.21 7.74 -6.64
C ASN A 133 27.91 7.40 -5.90
N SER A 134 26.74 7.77 -6.43
CA SER A 134 25.45 7.39 -5.85
C SER A 134 25.19 5.88 -6.00
N LYS A 135 25.59 5.28 -7.13
CA LYS A 135 25.49 3.83 -7.34
C LYS A 135 26.42 3.07 -6.38
N LEU A 136 27.62 3.59 -6.13
CA LEU A 136 28.53 3.04 -5.12
C LEU A 136 27.99 3.21 -3.69
N ALA A 137 27.42 4.37 -3.37
CA ALA A 137 26.77 4.63 -2.09
C ALA A 137 25.58 3.69 -1.86
N LEU A 138 24.80 3.37 -2.88
CA LEU A 138 23.73 2.37 -2.75
C LEU A 138 24.29 1.00 -2.35
N ARG A 139 25.44 0.59 -2.90
CA ARG A 139 26.12 -0.64 -2.49
C ARG A 139 26.64 -0.58 -1.06
N TRP A 140 27.03 0.59 -0.57
CA TRP A 140 27.43 0.76 0.84
C TRP A 140 26.30 0.37 1.80
N PHE A 141 25.06 0.76 1.48
CA PHE A 141 23.87 0.43 2.27
C PHE A 141 23.37 -1.02 2.15
N ILE A 142 24.11 -1.91 1.46
CA ILE A 142 23.91 -3.36 1.61
C ILE A 142 24.11 -3.75 3.08
N ASN A 143 25.09 -3.13 3.73
CA ASN A 143 25.23 -3.19 5.17
C ASN A 143 24.49 -2.00 5.79
N PRO A 144 23.52 -2.23 6.68
CA PRO A 144 22.79 -1.16 7.33
C PRO A 144 23.75 -0.17 8.01
N SER A 145 23.50 1.14 7.86
CA SER A 145 24.37 2.20 8.36
C SER A 145 23.55 3.40 8.81
N THR A 146 24.01 4.11 9.84
CA THR A 146 23.41 5.41 10.20
C THR A 146 23.78 6.48 9.17
N LYS A 147 23.00 7.57 9.12
CA LYS A 147 23.30 8.71 8.27
C LYS A 147 24.68 9.29 8.60
N ASP A 148 24.98 9.51 9.88
CA ASP A 148 26.26 10.08 10.30
C ASP A 148 27.44 9.20 9.88
N ASN A 149 27.33 7.88 10.10
CA ASN A 149 28.39 6.96 9.66
C ASN A 149 28.59 7.02 8.13
N PHE A 150 27.52 7.15 7.35
CA PHE A 150 27.66 7.34 5.91
C PHE A 150 28.36 8.66 5.56
N ILE A 151 27.96 9.78 6.17
CA ILE A 151 28.56 11.10 5.92
C ILE A 151 30.06 11.12 6.27
N TYR A 152 30.46 10.52 7.40
CA TYR A 152 31.85 10.54 7.83
C TYR A 152 32.72 9.45 7.19
N SER A 153 32.16 8.28 6.88
CA SER A 153 32.96 7.11 6.49
C SER A 153 32.90 6.75 5.01
N PHE A 154 31.87 7.19 4.27
CA PHE A 154 31.77 6.86 2.83
C PHE A 154 32.89 7.57 2.05
N PRO A 155 33.74 6.85 1.29
CA PRO A 155 34.84 7.46 0.57
C PRO A 155 34.35 8.14 -0.72
N LEU A 156 34.80 9.37 -0.93
CA LEU A 156 34.63 10.10 -2.18
C LEU A 156 36.00 10.48 -2.77
N PRO A 157 36.09 10.69 -4.10
CA PRO A 157 37.31 11.19 -4.72
C PRO A 157 37.75 12.54 -4.10
N PRO A 158 39.05 12.75 -3.83
CA PRO A 158 39.54 13.94 -3.13
C PRO A 158 39.37 15.24 -3.95
N GLN A 159 39.09 15.15 -5.25
CA GLN A 159 38.85 16.30 -6.12
C GLN A 159 37.51 17.00 -5.85
N ILE A 160 36.60 16.35 -5.11
CA ILE A 160 35.31 16.94 -4.74
C ILE A 160 35.54 17.93 -3.60
N VAL A 161 35.36 19.23 -3.91
CA VAL A 161 35.66 20.35 -3.00
C VAL A 161 34.87 20.25 -1.70
N ASN A 162 33.57 19.97 -1.77
CA ASN A 162 32.71 19.84 -0.60
C ASN A 162 32.14 18.42 -0.50
N GLN A 163 32.94 17.51 0.05
CA GLN A 163 32.56 16.11 0.18
C GLN A 163 31.36 15.89 1.10
N ILE A 164 31.18 16.72 2.14
CA ILE A 164 30.05 16.57 3.07
C ILE A 164 28.74 16.86 2.32
N THR A 165 28.66 18.00 1.63
CA THR A 165 27.48 18.37 0.85
C THR A 165 27.21 17.36 -0.27
N GLU A 166 28.25 16.84 -0.93
CA GLU A 166 28.09 15.80 -1.94
C GLU A 166 27.50 14.51 -1.33
N LYS A 167 28.00 14.06 -0.17
CA LYS A 167 27.44 12.89 0.51
C LYS A 167 26.00 13.13 0.94
N GLU A 168 25.66 14.32 1.43
CA GLU A 168 24.26 14.66 1.76
C GLU A 168 23.37 14.61 0.53
N ALA A 169 23.82 15.16 -0.61
CA ALA A 169 23.09 15.11 -1.87
C ALA A 169 22.88 13.67 -2.34
N ILE A 170 23.94 12.84 -2.28
CA ILE A 170 23.86 11.41 -2.60
C ILE A 170 22.87 10.70 -1.68
N PHE A 171 22.98 10.90 -0.37
CA PHE A 171 22.10 10.27 0.62
C PHE A 171 20.64 10.63 0.37
N ASN A 172 20.35 11.92 0.20
CA ASN A 172 19.02 12.42 -0.05
C ASN A 172 18.45 11.89 -1.37
N ALA A 173 19.27 11.81 -2.43
CA ALA A 173 18.86 11.24 -3.71
C ALA A 173 18.51 9.75 -3.59
N LEU A 174 19.29 8.96 -2.85
CA LEU A 174 18.99 7.55 -2.62
C LEU A 174 17.69 7.39 -1.82
N LEU A 175 17.48 8.20 -0.79
CA LEU A 175 16.28 8.18 0.04
C LEU A 175 15.04 8.64 -0.72
N SER A 176 15.13 9.74 -1.47
CA SER A 176 14.00 10.33 -2.21
C SER A 176 13.52 9.42 -3.35
N ASN A 177 14.43 8.64 -3.94
CA ASN A 177 14.09 7.66 -4.98
C ASN A 177 13.67 6.30 -4.39
N GLY A 178 13.61 6.17 -3.06
CA GLY A 178 13.20 4.96 -2.36
C GLY A 178 14.17 3.79 -2.55
N LEU A 179 15.45 4.06 -2.79
CA LEU A 179 16.49 3.03 -2.95
C LEU A 179 17.09 2.58 -1.62
N ILE A 180 16.98 3.44 -0.61
CA ILE A 180 17.24 3.12 0.78
C ILE A 180 15.99 3.44 1.60
N GLU A 181 15.83 2.74 2.71
CA GLU A 181 14.72 2.91 3.65
C GLU A 181 15.25 3.04 5.08
N GLN A 182 14.46 3.70 5.92
CA GLN A 182 14.80 3.95 7.31
C GLN A 182 14.17 2.90 8.21
N ASP A 183 14.98 2.30 9.07
CA ASP A 183 14.61 1.36 10.12
C ASP A 183 15.11 1.90 11.46
N GLY A 184 14.26 2.67 12.14
CA GLY A 184 14.65 3.44 13.33
C GLY A 184 15.70 4.51 13.00
N LEU A 185 16.92 4.36 13.55
CA LEU A 185 18.06 5.26 13.31
C LEU A 185 18.99 4.78 12.18
N VAL A 186 18.73 3.58 11.66
CA VAL A 186 19.60 2.92 10.68
C VAL A 186 18.93 3.00 9.31
N PHE A 187 19.74 3.18 8.28
CA PHE A 187 19.31 3.13 6.89
C PHE A 187 19.83 1.83 6.27
N LYS A 188 18.97 1.15 5.53
CA LYS A 188 19.29 -0.07 4.79
C LYS A 188 18.81 0.03 3.36
N ILE A 189 19.36 -0.81 2.49
CA ILE A 189 18.87 -0.92 1.13
C ILE A 189 17.41 -1.42 1.12
N SER A 190 16.53 -0.74 0.38
CA SER A 190 15.14 -1.15 0.21
C SER A 190 15.03 -2.30 -0.80
N GLU A 191 13.87 -2.96 -0.87
CA GLU A 191 13.62 -3.98 -1.90
C GLU A 191 13.77 -3.42 -3.33
N LYS A 192 13.36 -2.17 -3.56
CA LYS A 192 13.57 -1.48 -4.83
C LYS A 192 15.07 -1.26 -5.09
N GLY A 193 15.82 -0.84 -4.08
CA GLY A 193 17.27 -0.70 -4.16
C GLY A 193 17.97 -2.01 -4.53
N LYS A 194 17.56 -3.13 -3.93
CA LYS A 194 18.09 -4.48 -4.25
C LYS A 194 17.81 -4.87 -5.71
N ARG A 195 16.58 -4.67 -6.18
CA ARG A 195 16.22 -4.94 -7.59
C ARG A 195 16.97 -4.03 -8.55
N PHE A 196 17.16 -2.76 -8.21
CA PHE A 196 17.96 -1.84 -9.01
C PHE A 196 19.44 -2.25 -9.08
N LEU A 197 20.05 -2.68 -7.96
CA LEU A 197 21.42 -3.22 -7.99
C LEU A 197 21.52 -4.48 -8.85
N LYS A 198 20.51 -5.36 -8.81
CA LYS A 198 20.44 -6.54 -9.69
C LYS A 198 20.34 -6.13 -11.17
N PHE A 199 19.55 -5.10 -11.49
CA PHE A 199 19.47 -4.52 -12.83
C PHE A 199 20.83 -3.99 -13.32
N LEU A 200 21.62 -3.37 -12.43
CA LEU A 200 22.99 -2.95 -12.74
C LEU A 200 24.00 -4.11 -12.86
N GLY A 201 23.59 -5.37 -12.63
CA GLY A 201 24.43 -6.55 -12.71
C GLY A 201 25.19 -6.92 -11.42
N TYR A 202 24.87 -6.28 -10.29
CA TYR A 202 25.47 -6.64 -9.00
C TYR A 202 24.77 -7.83 -8.35
N LYS A 203 25.55 -8.71 -7.73
CA LYS A 203 25.03 -9.76 -6.85
C LYS A 203 24.77 -9.16 -5.47
N VAL A 204 23.50 -9.05 -5.10
CA VAL A 204 23.11 -8.72 -3.72
C VAL A 204 22.94 -10.05 -3.00
N GLY A 205 23.74 -10.30 -1.96
CA GLY A 205 23.58 -11.50 -1.13
C GLY A 205 22.19 -11.50 -0.48
N VAL A 206 21.53 -12.66 -0.52
CA VAL A 206 20.35 -12.94 0.32
C VAL A 206 20.84 -13.23 1.72
#